data_AF-A0A844GCR3-F1
#
_entry.id   AF-A0A844GCR3-F1
#
_cell.length_a   1.000
_cell.length_b   1.000
_cell.length_c   1.000
_cell.angle_alpha   90.00
_cell.angle_beta   90.00
_cell.angle_gamma   90.00
#
_symmetry.space_group_name_H-M   'P 1'
#
loop_
_entity.id
_entity.type
_entity.pdbx_description
1 polymer ?
#
loop_
_entity_poly.entity_id
_entity_poly.type
_entity_poly.pdbx_seq_one_letter_code
_entity_poly.pdbx_strand_id
1 'polypeptide(L)'
;MPITYVEPFASNSKVLGLDILSSPILAAAVRRTEQSGQPEATGAIRLVQENRQQRGIVVYQAVFGRSNSALIEPNQLLGIVSSVFRMDDIPESALAHAERRDIDVCLMDKQGSTGSKRLSGPEGCAHEGWFGRHPHLTSSFQFA
;
A
#
# COMPACT_ATOMS: atom_id res chain seq x y z
N MET A 1 -14.71 -10.93 -4.14
CA MET A 1 -13.47 -11.69 -4.39
C MET A 1 -12.78 -12.03 -3.06
N PRO A 2 -12.96 -13.27 -2.57
CA PRO A 2 -12.38 -13.69 -1.29
C PRO A 2 -10.87 -13.94 -1.40
N ILE A 3 -10.14 -13.70 -0.31
CA ILE A 3 -8.75 -14.14 -0.17
C ILE A 3 -8.74 -15.66 0.03
N THR A 4 -8.11 -16.38 -0.89
CA THR A 4 -8.03 -17.85 -0.87
C THR A 4 -6.66 -18.39 -0.45
N TYR A 5 -5.63 -17.55 -0.49
CA TYR A 5 -4.26 -17.88 -0.09
C TYR A 5 -3.63 -16.69 0.62
N VAL A 6 -2.79 -16.94 1.63
CA VAL A 6 -2.11 -15.89 2.39
C VAL A 6 -0.80 -16.39 2.99
N GLU A 7 0.23 -15.55 2.97
CA GLU A 7 1.51 -15.78 3.64
C GLU A 7 1.96 -14.56 4.47
N PRO A 8 2.79 -14.76 5.51
CA PRO A 8 2.97 -16.04 6.20
C PRO A 8 1.66 -16.49 6.86
N PHE A 9 1.27 -17.76 6.64
CA PHE A 9 -0.04 -18.26 7.07
C PHE A 9 -0.31 -18.07 8.58
N ALA A 10 0.70 -18.31 9.42
CA ALA A 10 0.56 -18.32 10.88
C ALA A 10 0.06 -16.98 11.46
N SER A 11 0.55 -15.84 10.95
CA SER A 11 0.12 -14.53 11.43
C SER A 11 -1.12 -14.00 10.70
N ASN A 12 -1.36 -14.46 9.47
CA ASN A 12 -2.30 -13.82 8.56
C ASN A 12 -3.56 -14.65 8.26
N SER A 13 -3.68 -15.88 8.77
CA SER A 13 -4.81 -16.81 8.50
C SER A 13 -6.21 -16.19 8.67
N LYS A 14 -6.37 -15.18 9.54
CA LYS A 14 -7.63 -14.47 9.78
C LYS A 14 -8.19 -13.71 8.56
N VAL A 15 -7.38 -13.46 7.53
CA VAL A 15 -7.87 -12.78 6.31
C VAL A 15 -8.52 -13.74 5.32
N LEU A 16 -8.40 -15.06 5.50
CA LEU A 16 -8.98 -16.02 4.57
C LEU A 16 -10.51 -15.88 4.50
N GLY A 17 -11.04 -15.91 3.28
CA GLY A 17 -12.46 -15.69 3.01
C GLY A 17 -12.90 -14.22 3.08
N LEU A 18 -12.05 -13.29 3.53
CA LEU A 18 -12.37 -11.86 3.48
C LEU A 18 -12.51 -11.42 2.02
N ASP A 19 -13.64 -10.81 1.69
CA ASP A 19 -13.88 -10.25 0.37
C ASP A 19 -13.22 -8.86 0.24
N ILE A 20 -12.18 -8.75 -0.58
CA ILE A 20 -11.47 -7.47 -0.78
C ILE A 20 -12.30 -6.44 -1.55
N LEU A 21 -13.34 -6.86 -2.29
CA LEU A 21 -14.24 -5.96 -3.02
C LEU A 21 -15.28 -5.30 -2.11
N SER A 22 -15.45 -5.79 -0.87
CA SER A 22 -16.34 -5.19 0.12
C SER A 22 -15.86 -3.82 0.62
N SER A 23 -14.56 -3.54 0.48
CA SER A 23 -13.94 -2.28 0.88
C SER A 23 -13.79 -1.37 -0.33
N PRO A 24 -14.41 -0.16 -0.36
CA PRO A 24 -14.35 0.73 -1.51
C PRO A 24 -12.93 1.11 -1.94
N ILE A 25 -12.03 1.32 -0.98
CA ILE A 25 -10.63 1.70 -1.25
C ILE A 25 -9.83 0.55 -1.87
N LEU A 26 -10.06 -0.69 -1.43
CA LEU A 26 -9.41 -1.88 -1.99
C LEU A 26 -9.99 -2.19 -3.37
N ALA A 27 -11.33 -2.16 -3.50
CA ALA A 27 -12.02 -2.38 -4.76
C ALA A 27 -11.61 -1.37 -5.85
N ALA A 28 -11.31 -0.12 -5.48
CA ALA A 28 -10.82 0.87 -6.42
C ALA A 28 -9.44 0.51 -6.98
N ALA A 29 -8.51 0.03 -6.15
CA ALA A 29 -7.19 -0.41 -6.61
C ALA A 29 -7.29 -1.70 -7.46
N VAL A 30 -8.13 -2.65 -7.05
CA VAL A 30 -8.40 -3.88 -7.83
C VAL A 30 -8.92 -3.54 -9.22
N ARG A 31 -9.93 -2.67 -9.34
CA ARG A 31 -10.45 -2.26 -10.65
C ARG A 31 -9.39 -1.60 -11.52
N ARG A 32 -8.51 -0.78 -10.95
CA ARG A 32 -7.43 -0.15 -11.73
C ARG A 32 -6.46 -1.20 -12.27
N THR A 33 -6.05 -2.18 -11.46
CA THR A 33 -5.11 -3.21 -11.95
C THR A 33 -5.76 -4.17 -12.95
N GLU A 34 -7.06 -4.44 -12.80
CA GLU A 34 -7.83 -5.20 -13.80
C GLU A 34 -7.91 -4.45 -15.16
N GLN A 35 -8.00 -3.12 -15.14
CA GLN A 35 -8.06 -2.30 -16.34
C GLN A 35 -6.69 -2.06 -16.98
N SER A 36 -5.67 -1.81 -16.17
CA SER A 36 -4.33 -1.45 -16.65
C SER A 36 -3.42 -2.66 -16.89
N GLY A 37 -3.68 -3.78 -16.21
CA GLY A 37 -2.77 -4.92 -16.13
C GLY A 37 -1.48 -4.64 -15.34
N GLN A 38 -1.34 -3.47 -14.72
CA GLN A 38 -0.15 -3.05 -13.97
C GLN A 38 -0.38 -3.13 -12.46
N PRO A 39 0.69 -3.15 -11.63
CA PRO A 39 0.55 -3.07 -10.19
C PRO A 39 -0.09 -1.75 -9.76
N GLU A 40 -1.07 -1.81 -8.86
CA GLU A 40 -1.81 -0.65 -8.37
C GLU A 40 -1.83 -0.60 -6.85
N ALA A 41 -1.36 0.52 -6.29
CA ALA A 41 -1.39 0.76 -4.85
C ALA A 41 -2.73 1.37 -4.41
N THR A 42 -3.16 1.05 -3.20
CA THR A 42 -4.22 1.79 -2.50
C THR A 42 -3.69 3.13 -1.98
N GLY A 43 -4.61 4.04 -1.64
CA GLY A 43 -4.28 5.10 -0.68
C GLY A 43 -3.98 4.52 0.72
N ALA A 44 -3.63 5.39 1.67
CA ALA A 44 -3.36 4.97 3.04
C ALA A 44 -4.59 4.26 3.66
N ILE A 45 -4.38 3.05 4.16
CA ILE A 45 -5.36 2.28 4.92
C ILE A 45 -4.90 2.09 6.36
N ARG A 46 -5.87 1.89 7.25
CA ARG A 46 -5.58 1.44 8.62
C ARG A 46 -5.56 -0.08 8.64
N LEU A 47 -4.44 -0.66 9.07
CA LEU A 47 -4.33 -2.11 9.23
C LEU A 47 -5.04 -2.51 10.53
N VAL A 48 -6.10 -3.32 10.42
CA VAL A 48 -6.97 -3.68 11.57
C VAL A 48 -6.38 -4.83 12.41
N GLN A 49 -5.31 -5.47 11.92
CA GLN A 49 -4.77 -6.70 12.49
C GLN A 49 -3.65 -6.50 13.51
N GLU A 50 -3.22 -5.26 13.77
CA GLU A 50 -2.11 -4.97 14.66
C GLU A 50 -2.48 -4.04 15.81
N ASN A 51 -1.87 -4.27 16.99
CA ASN A 51 -2.13 -3.53 18.23
C ASN A 51 -1.68 -2.05 18.20
N ARG A 52 -1.13 -1.57 17.07
CA ARG A 52 -0.75 -0.17 16.84
C ARG A 52 -1.55 0.37 15.67
N GLN A 53 -1.87 1.66 15.73
CA GLN A 53 -2.52 2.43 14.65
C GLN A 53 -1.55 2.63 13.47
N GLN A 54 -1.07 1.54 12.89
CA GLN A 54 -0.14 1.57 11.76
C GLN A 54 -0.87 1.82 10.46
N ARG A 55 -0.29 2.71 9.66
CA ARG A 55 -0.77 2.99 8.30
C ARG A 55 -0.10 2.02 7.35
N GLY A 56 -0.90 1.50 6.44
CA GLY A 56 -0.43 0.61 5.39
C GLY A 56 -0.91 1.04 4.02
N ILE A 57 -0.32 0.44 3.00
CA ILE A 57 -0.89 0.38 1.66
C ILE A 57 -0.97 -1.08 1.22
N VAL A 58 -1.85 -1.36 0.29
CA VAL A 58 -1.88 -2.65 -0.41
C VAL A 58 -1.57 -2.41 -1.87
N VAL A 59 -0.62 -3.17 -2.41
CA VAL A 59 -0.36 -3.21 -3.86
C VAL A 59 -1.06 -4.44 -4.42
N TYR A 60 -1.86 -4.25 -5.47
CA TYR A 60 -2.58 -5.31 -6.18
C TYR A 60 -2.05 -5.46 -7.60
N GLN A 61 -1.93 -6.71 -8.04
CA GLN A 61 -1.61 -7.07 -9.43
C GLN A 61 -2.64 -8.06 -9.95
N ALA A 62 -3.33 -7.69 -11.04
CA ALA A 62 -4.18 -8.61 -11.78
C ALA A 62 -3.36 -9.61 -12.58
N VAL A 63 -3.73 -10.88 -12.49
CA VAL A 63 -3.08 -11.98 -13.20
C VAL A 63 -4.02 -12.48 -14.28
N PHE A 64 -3.55 -12.46 -15.53
CA PHE A 64 -4.35 -12.84 -16.69
C PHE A 64 -3.84 -14.12 -17.36
N GLY A 65 -4.74 -14.80 -18.05
CA GLY A 65 -4.45 -15.92 -18.93
C GLY A 65 -3.44 -15.55 -20.01
N ARG A 66 -2.45 -16.41 -20.22
CA ARG A 66 -1.47 -16.25 -21.30
C ARG A 66 -1.99 -16.85 -22.59
N SER A 67 -1.67 -16.20 -23.72
CA SER A 67 -2.18 -16.59 -25.04
C SER A 67 -1.81 -18.01 -25.50
N ASN A 68 -0.85 -18.66 -24.85
CA ASN A 68 -0.37 -19.99 -25.17
C ASN A 68 -0.99 -21.11 -24.30
N SER A 69 -2.00 -20.80 -23.49
CA SER A 69 -2.77 -21.81 -22.77
C SER A 69 -3.89 -22.37 -23.64
N ALA A 70 -3.96 -23.70 -23.77
CA ALA A 70 -5.06 -24.36 -24.49
C ALA A 70 -6.39 -24.36 -23.71
N LEU A 71 -6.35 -24.03 -22.41
CA LEU A 71 -7.49 -24.13 -21.49
C LEU A 71 -7.93 -22.78 -20.92
N ILE A 72 -7.17 -21.71 -21.16
CA ILE A 72 -7.40 -20.39 -20.56
C ILE A 72 -7.39 -19.37 -21.68
N GLU A 73 -8.47 -18.59 -21.76
CA GLU A 73 -8.58 -17.56 -22.77
C GLU A 73 -7.53 -16.45 -22.54
N PRO A 74 -6.91 -15.92 -23.60
CA PRO A 74 -6.05 -14.75 -23.48
C PRO A 74 -6.82 -13.60 -22.82
N ASN A 75 -6.17 -12.89 -21.89
CA ASN A 75 -6.76 -11.78 -21.12
C ASN A 75 -7.92 -12.18 -20.17
N GLN A 76 -8.18 -13.47 -19.95
CA GLN A 76 -9.08 -13.90 -18.88
C GLN A 76 -8.44 -13.61 -17.52
N LEU A 77 -9.16 -12.89 -16.64
CA LEU A 77 -8.71 -12.68 -15.27
C LEU A 77 -8.67 -14.01 -14.50
N LEU A 78 -7.48 -14.40 -14.03
CA LEU A 78 -7.28 -15.61 -13.22
C LEU A 78 -7.40 -15.33 -11.73
N GLY A 79 -7.05 -14.12 -11.32
CA GLY A 79 -7.11 -13.68 -9.94
C GLY A 79 -6.26 -12.46 -9.70
N ILE A 80 -6.14 -12.09 -8.43
CA ILE A 80 -5.35 -10.96 -7.97
C ILE A 80 -4.30 -11.45 -6.97
N VAL A 81 -3.07 -10.97 -7.13
CA VAL A 81 -2.01 -11.09 -6.13
C VAL A 81 -1.90 -9.76 -5.39
N SER A 82 -1.66 -9.81 -4.08
CA SER A 82 -1.51 -8.61 -3.27
C SER A 82 -0.33 -8.68 -2.31
N SER A 83 0.17 -7.51 -1.92
CA SER A 83 1.17 -7.36 -0.86
C SER A 83 0.83 -6.16 0.00
N VAL A 84 0.86 -6.36 1.32
CA VAL A 84 0.57 -5.32 2.31
C VAL A 84 1.89 -4.73 2.79
N PHE A 85 2.03 -3.43 2.69
CA PHE A 85 3.20 -2.71 3.16
C PHE A 85 2.85 -1.90 4.41
N ARG A 86 3.58 -2.14 5.48
CA ARG A 86 3.53 -1.34 6.70
C ARG A 86 4.41 -0.13 6.49
N MET A 87 3.77 1.02 6.28
CA MET A 87 4.51 2.22 5.87
C MET A 87 5.41 2.75 6.99
N ASP A 88 5.08 2.47 8.25
CA ASP A 88 5.89 2.84 9.41
C ASP A 88 7.21 2.06 9.52
N ASP A 89 7.30 0.87 8.91
CA ASP A 89 8.53 0.07 8.92
C ASP A 89 9.55 0.57 7.89
N ILE A 90 9.12 1.35 6.89
CA ILE A 90 9.99 1.80 5.79
C ILE A 90 11.00 2.84 6.27
N PRO A 91 10.62 3.96 6.92
CA PRO A 91 11.60 4.88 7.50
C PRO A 91 12.45 4.19 8.56
N GLU A 92 11.85 3.32 9.39
CA GLU A 92 12.58 2.60 10.43
C GLU A 92 13.70 1.75 9.83
N SER A 93 13.42 0.99 8.77
CA SER A 93 14.44 0.17 8.09
C SER A 93 15.47 1.00 7.29
N ALA A 94 15.01 2.04 6.57
CA ALA A 94 15.90 2.89 5.77
C ALA A 94 16.84 3.74 6.63
N LEU A 95 16.40 4.13 7.82
CA LEU A 95 17.15 4.97 8.76
C LEU A 95 17.73 4.18 9.93
N ALA A 96 17.52 2.86 10.00
CA ALA A 96 18.04 2.01 11.09
C ALA A 96 19.55 2.17 11.29
N HIS A 97 20.28 2.46 10.21
CA HIS A 97 21.74 2.65 10.20
C HIS A 97 22.15 4.12 10.10
N ALA A 98 21.20 5.06 10.07
CA ALA A 98 21.52 6.47 10.08
C ALA A 98 21.98 6.88 11.48
N GLU A 99 23.18 7.43 11.60
CA GLU A 99 23.71 7.96 12.87
C GLU A 99 22.95 9.21 13.34
N ARG A 100 22.26 9.89 12.40
CA ARG A 100 21.48 11.11 12.61
C ARG A 100 20.09 10.77 13.18
N ARG A 101 19.87 11.05 14.47
CA ARG A 101 18.55 10.95 15.14
C ARG A 101 17.81 12.29 15.25
N ASP A 102 18.39 13.35 14.68
CA ASP A 102 17.90 14.72 14.65
C ASP A 102 17.08 15.05 13.38
N ILE A 103 16.77 14.03 12.57
CA ILE A 103 16.00 14.18 11.33
C ILE A 103 14.67 13.44 11.49
N ASP A 104 13.57 14.19 11.45
CA ASP A 104 12.25 13.64 11.25
C ASP A 104 11.99 13.38 9.76
N VAL A 105 11.47 12.20 9.44
CA VAL A 105 11.09 11.84 8.07
C VAL A 105 9.58 11.67 7.96
N CYS A 106 8.99 12.31 6.95
CA CYS A 106 7.58 12.21 6.64
C CYS A 106 7.40 11.64 5.23
N LEU A 107 6.70 10.50 5.13
CA LEU A 107 6.35 9.90 3.85
C LEU A 107 4.88 10.19 3.55
N MET A 108 4.59 10.68 2.34
CA MET A 108 3.25 11.14 1.97
C MET A 108 2.84 10.68 0.58
N ASP A 109 1.55 10.35 0.46
CA ASP A 109 0.86 10.24 -0.81
C ASP A 109 0.37 11.63 -1.25
N LYS A 110 0.95 12.15 -2.32
CA LYS A 110 0.58 13.46 -2.90
C LYS A 110 -0.83 13.46 -3.50
N GLN A 111 -1.33 12.30 -3.92
CA GLN A 111 -2.66 12.10 -4.50
C GLN A 111 -3.71 11.71 -3.45
N GLY A 112 -3.28 11.45 -2.21
CA GLY A 112 -4.16 11.09 -1.11
C GLY A 112 -5.16 12.20 -0.76
N SER A 113 -6.36 11.80 -0.31
CA SER A 113 -7.36 12.74 0.18
C SER A 113 -6.93 13.37 1.52
N THR A 114 -7.56 14.50 1.86
CA THR A 114 -7.30 15.20 3.13
C THR A 114 -7.49 14.25 4.32
N GLY A 115 -6.43 14.03 5.10
CA GLY A 115 -6.39 13.08 6.23
C GLY A 115 -5.70 11.75 5.94
N SER A 116 -5.64 11.32 4.68
CA SER A 116 -4.95 10.07 4.27
C SER A 116 -3.61 10.31 3.56
N LYS A 117 -3.16 11.57 3.44
CA LYS A 117 -1.89 11.90 2.78
C LYS A 117 -0.67 11.34 3.51
N ARG A 118 -0.63 11.35 4.84
CA ARG A 118 0.51 10.80 5.60
C ARG A 118 0.51 9.27 5.50
N LEU A 119 1.59 8.71 4.98
CA LEU A 119 1.87 7.27 4.96
C LEU A 119 2.71 6.87 6.16
N SER A 120 3.71 7.66 6.53
CA SER A 120 4.53 7.45 7.74
C SER A 120 5.15 8.76 8.25
N GLY A 121 5.77 8.72 9.43
CA GLY A 121 6.41 9.85 10.10
C GLY A 121 5.58 10.39 11.27
N PRO A 122 6.03 11.49 11.91
CA PRO A 122 5.35 12.09 13.06
C PRO A 122 3.89 12.46 12.77
N GLU A 123 3.06 12.48 13.81
CA GLU A 123 1.69 12.95 13.68
C GLU A 123 1.64 14.38 13.15
N GLY A 124 0.77 14.63 12.17
CA GLY A 124 0.62 15.93 11.54
C GLY A 124 1.71 16.33 10.54
N CYS A 125 2.69 15.47 10.25
CA CYS A 125 3.79 15.83 9.33
C CYS A 125 3.36 16.12 7.88
N ALA A 126 2.16 15.68 7.49
CA ALA A 126 1.59 15.95 6.17
C ALA A 126 0.75 17.24 6.07
N HIS A 127 0.70 18.06 7.12
CA HIS A 127 0.08 19.38 7.06
C HIS A 127 1.03 20.42 6.46
N GLU A 128 0.50 21.37 5.69
CA GLU A 128 1.28 22.41 4.98
C GLU A 128 2.21 23.23 5.90
N GLY A 129 1.93 23.30 7.21
CA GLY A 129 2.74 24.05 8.17
C GLY A 129 3.88 23.26 8.84
N TRP A 130 4.02 21.96 8.60
CA TRP A 130 5.03 21.14 9.30
C TRP A 130 6.45 21.46 8.83
N PHE A 131 6.64 21.49 7.51
CA PHE A 131 7.93 21.81 6.88
C PHE A 131 8.35 23.27 7.09
N GLY A 132 7.40 24.21 7.19
CA GLY A 132 7.69 25.64 7.35
C GLY A 132 8.29 26.05 8.70
N ARG A 133 8.36 25.14 9.68
CA ARG A 133 8.84 25.44 11.04
C ARG A 133 10.30 25.04 11.29
N HIS A 134 10.91 24.27 10.39
CA HIS A 134 12.27 23.76 10.53
C HIS A 134 12.98 23.70 9.16
N PRO A 135 14.33 23.73 9.11
CA PRO A 135 15.06 23.41 7.88
C PRO A 135 14.61 22.04 7.36
N HIS A 136 14.18 21.99 6.10
CA HIS A 136 13.64 20.76 5.50
C HIS A 136 14.13 20.56 4.07
N LEU A 137 14.11 19.30 3.64
CA LEU A 137 14.32 18.90 2.27
C LEU A 137 13.10 18.09 1.81
N THR A 138 12.54 18.46 0.67
CA THR A 138 11.41 17.74 0.06
C THR A 138 11.87 17.13 -1.25
N SER A 139 11.71 15.81 -1.36
CA SER A 139 11.90 15.07 -2.61
C SER A 139 10.57 14.48 -3.06
N SER A 140 10.26 14.58 -4.35
CA SER A 140 9.06 13.98 -4.95
C SER A 140 9.49 12.90 -5.94
N PHE A 141 8.85 11.74 -5.86
CA PHE A 141 9.08 10.62 -6.75
C PHE A 141 7.78 10.31 -7.49
N GLN A 142 7.90 9.99 -8.78
CA GLN A 142 6.83 9.40 -9.58
C GLN A 142 7.37 8.08 -10.10
N PHE A 143 6.64 7.00 -9.85
CA PHE A 143 6.96 5.69 -10.41
C PHE A 143 6.15 5.54 -11.70
N ALA A 144 6.83 5.14 -12.78
CA ALA A 144 6.29 5.03 -14.13
C ALA A 144 5.57 3.70 -14.35
#